data_AF-A0A434U3I1-F1
#
_entry.id   AF-A0A434U3I1-F1
#
_cell.length_a   1.000
_cell.length_b   1.000
_cell.length_c   1.000
_cell.angle_alpha   90.00
_cell.angle_beta   90.00
_cell.angle_gamma   90.00
#
_symmetry.space_group_name_H-M   'P 1'
#
loop_
_entity.id
_entity.type
_entity.pdbx_description
1 polymer ?
#
loop_
_entity_poly.entity_id
_entity_poly.type
_entity_poly.pdbx_seq_one_letter_code
_entity_poly.pdbx_strand_id
1 'polypeptide(L)'
;MSLEDHISMAQRHVRHGERHIARQHERIARLRTNRLPTVDALRFLSLLEEVHALQREHLSRLLSKSVGSKAVSELSAKTQVAKGGRDAISIPDPIVRLALELEQELNNVKLKWLTAKPPKGKLH
;
A
#
# COMPACT_ATOMS: atom_id res chain seq x y z
N MET A 1 3.26 -20.12 2.45
CA MET A 1 4.40 -19.20 2.29
C MET A 1 5.09 -19.03 3.65
N SER A 2 6.41 -18.88 3.66
CA SER A 2 7.21 -18.66 4.87
C SER A 2 7.02 -17.24 5.41
N LEU A 3 7.33 -17.02 6.69
CA LEU A 3 7.44 -15.67 7.26
C LEU A 3 8.48 -14.82 6.51
N GLU A 4 9.58 -15.44 6.08
CA GLU A 4 10.62 -14.78 5.29
C GLU A 4 10.11 -14.33 3.92
N ASP A 5 9.27 -15.16 3.27
CA ASP A 5 8.62 -14.79 2.01
C ASP A 5 7.72 -13.58 2.20
N HIS A 6 6.93 -13.57 3.29
CA HIS A 6 6.04 -12.44 3.61
C HIS A 6 6.82 -11.15 3.88
N ILE A 7 7.94 -11.24 4.61
CA ILE A 7 8.82 -10.08 4.85
C ILE A 7 9.40 -9.57 3.53
N SER A 8 9.92 -10.46 2.69
CA SER A 8 10.47 -10.11 1.38
C SER A 8 9.45 -9.42 0.48
N MET A 9 8.21 -9.93 0.45
CA MET A 9 7.12 -9.28 -0.28
C MET A 9 6.76 -7.91 0.29
N ALA A 10 6.58 -7.80 1.62
CA ALA A 10 6.22 -6.55 2.28
C ALA A 10 7.30 -5.46 2.06
N GLN A 11 8.58 -5.82 2.16
CA GLN A 11 9.69 -4.91 1.85
C GLN A 11 9.64 -4.43 0.39
N ARG A 12 9.36 -5.32 -0.56
CA ARG A 12 9.22 -4.94 -1.98
C ARG A 12 8.06 -3.97 -2.17
N HIS A 13 6.92 -4.22 -1.53
CA HIS A 13 5.75 -3.34 -1.59
C HIS A 13 6.03 -1.96 -1.01
N VAL A 14 6.69 -1.88 0.14
CA VAL A 14 7.11 -0.60 0.74
C VAL A 14 8.00 0.18 -0.24
N ARG A 15 9.07 -0.43 -0.79
CA ARG A 15 9.96 0.22 -1.77
C ARG A 15 9.24 0.66 -3.05
N HIS A 16 8.23 -0.09 -3.49
CA HIS A 16 7.44 0.25 -4.66
C HIS A 16 6.53 1.46 -4.37
N GLY A 17 5.90 1.47 -3.19
CA GLY A 17 5.05 2.57 -2.73
C GLY A 17 5.83 3.87 -2.58
N GLU A 18 7.02 3.86 -1.99
CA GLU A 18 7.89 5.03 -1.85
C GLU A 18 8.19 5.67 -3.22
N ARG A 19 8.62 4.85 -4.19
CA ARG A 19 8.87 5.31 -5.55
C ARG A 19 7.61 5.80 -6.26
N HIS A 20 6.45 5.27 -5.92
CA HIS A 20 5.20 5.72 -6.52
C HIS A 20 4.79 7.08 -5.94
N ILE A 21 4.80 7.23 -4.62
CA ILE A 21 4.49 8.48 -3.90
C ILE A 21 5.41 9.61 -4.37
N ALA A 22 6.72 9.38 -4.44
CA ALA A 22 7.68 10.37 -4.93
C ALA A 22 7.35 10.86 -6.36
N ARG A 23 6.96 9.95 -7.25
CA ARG A 23 6.52 10.30 -8.61
C ARG A 23 5.20 11.08 -8.64
N GLN A 24 4.28 10.81 -7.73
CA GLN A 24 3.02 11.57 -7.63
C GLN A 24 3.27 12.99 -7.13
N HIS A 25 4.14 13.17 -6.13
CA HIS A 25 4.61 14.49 -5.71
C HIS A 25 5.19 15.28 -6.89
N GLU A 26 6.09 14.66 -7.67
CA GLU A 26 6.69 15.30 -8.83
C GLU A 26 5.63 15.71 -9.89
N ARG A 27 4.69 14.81 -10.20
CA ARG A 27 3.60 15.10 -11.15
C ARG A 27 2.73 16.25 -10.68
N ILE A 28 2.36 16.27 -9.40
CA ILE A 28 1.57 17.35 -8.81
C ILE A 28 2.34 18.68 -8.87
N ALA A 29 3.64 18.68 -8.58
CA ALA A 29 4.47 19.87 -8.72
C ALA A 29 4.46 20.40 -10.17
N ARG A 30 4.60 19.52 -11.17
CA ARG A 30 4.50 19.90 -12.60
C ARG A 30 3.13 20.48 -12.95
N LEU A 31 2.03 19.89 -12.46
CA LEU A 31 0.68 20.43 -12.67
C LEU A 31 0.54 21.84 -12.08
N ARG A 32 1.05 22.06 -10.87
CA ARG A 32 1.05 23.39 -10.21
C ARG A 32 1.82 24.43 -11.02
N THR A 33 3.02 24.09 -11.51
CA THR A 33 3.83 24.98 -12.36
C THR A 33 3.06 25.38 -13.62
N ASN A 34 2.31 24.45 -14.21
CA ASN A 34 1.50 24.70 -15.40
C ASN A 34 0.13 25.33 -15.10
N ARG A 35 -0.14 25.74 -13.85
CA ARG A 35 -1.42 26.30 -13.38
C ARG A 35 -2.61 25.40 -13.67
N LEU A 36 -2.41 24.09 -13.68
CA LEU A 36 -3.46 23.09 -13.86
C LEU A 36 -4.10 22.74 -12.50
N PRO A 37 -5.37 22.31 -12.47
CA PRO A 37 -6.05 21.91 -11.23
C PRO A 37 -5.33 20.74 -10.54
N THR A 38 -5.10 20.84 -9.22
CA THR A 38 -4.43 19.79 -8.44
C THR A 38 -5.21 19.30 -7.23
N VAL A 39 -6.42 19.79 -7.00
CA VAL A 39 -7.19 19.47 -5.77
C VAL A 39 -7.43 17.97 -5.64
N ASP A 40 -7.89 17.32 -6.71
CA ASP A 40 -8.14 15.87 -6.70
C ASP A 40 -6.85 15.05 -6.62
N ALA A 41 -5.79 15.51 -7.30
CA ALA A 41 -4.49 14.85 -7.26
C ALA A 41 -3.87 14.88 -5.85
N LEU A 42 -4.03 16.00 -5.13
CA LEU A 42 -3.59 16.12 -3.74
C LEU A 42 -4.40 15.20 -2.81
N ARG A 43 -5.74 15.15 -2.98
CA ARG A 43 -6.58 14.21 -2.21
C ARG A 43 -6.16 12.76 -2.42
N PHE A 44 -5.91 12.38 -3.68
CA PHE A 44 -5.45 11.04 -4.02
C PHE A 44 -4.06 10.74 -3.45
N LEU A 45 -3.14 11.70 -3.50
CA LEU A 45 -1.81 11.55 -2.92
C LEU A 45 -1.88 11.29 -1.41
N SER A 46 -2.73 12.01 -0.67
CA SER A 46 -2.93 11.76 0.76
C SER A 46 -3.39 10.33 1.05
N LEU A 47 -4.34 9.81 0.26
CA LEU A 47 -4.80 8.41 0.38
C LEU A 47 -3.65 7.42 0.14
N LEU A 48 -2.81 7.67 -0.86
CA LEU A 48 -1.64 6.82 -1.13
C LEU A 48 -0.64 6.83 0.03
N GLU A 49 -0.41 7.99 0.64
CA GLU A 49 0.49 8.14 1.79
C GLU A 49 -0.04 7.41 3.03
N GLU A 50 -1.35 7.48 3.29
CA GLU A 50 -2.02 6.74 4.36
C GLU A 50 -1.89 5.23 4.16
N VAL A 51 -2.21 4.72 2.97
CA VAL A 51 -2.07 3.29 2.65
C VAL A 51 -0.61 2.84 2.77
N HIS A 52 0.34 3.66 2.34
CA HIS A 52 1.76 3.33 2.47
C HIS A 52 2.24 3.30 3.92
N ALA A 53 1.69 4.17 4.78
CA ALA A 53 1.96 4.11 6.22
C ALA A 53 1.51 2.77 6.82
N LEU A 54 0.32 2.27 6.44
CA LEU A 54 -0.17 0.95 6.88
C LEU A 54 0.73 -0.19 6.38
N GLN A 55 1.25 -0.10 5.15
CA GLN A 55 2.20 -1.09 4.62
C GLN A 55 3.52 -1.10 5.40
N ARG A 56 4.04 0.08 5.79
CA ARG A 56 5.24 0.19 6.64
C ARG A 56 4.98 -0.39 8.03
N GLU A 57 3.82 -0.12 8.61
CA GLU A 57 3.43 -0.71 9.90
C GLU A 57 3.35 -2.24 9.81
N HIS A 58 2.72 -2.76 8.77
CA HIS A 58 2.65 -4.20 8.53
C HIS A 58 4.04 -4.84 8.44
N LEU A 59 4.95 -4.22 7.69
CA LEU A 59 6.34 -4.68 7.62
C LEU A 59 7.02 -4.67 9.00
N SER A 60 6.84 -3.61 9.79
CA SER A 60 7.38 -3.52 11.16
C SER A 60 6.90 -4.67 12.06
N ARG A 61 5.61 -5.01 11.96
CA ARG A 61 5.01 -6.15 12.69
C ARG A 61 5.61 -7.49 12.24
N LEU A 62 5.81 -7.69 10.94
CA LEU A 62 6.44 -8.91 10.42
C LEU A 62 7.90 -9.05 10.88
N LEU A 63 8.67 -7.96 10.83
CA LEU A 63 10.05 -7.95 11.30
C LEU A 63 10.14 -8.28 12.79
N SER A 64 9.29 -7.68 13.61
CA SER A 64 9.21 -7.96 15.05
C SER A 64 8.93 -9.44 15.33
N LYS A 65 8.03 -10.07 14.56
CA LYS A 65 7.74 -11.51 14.65
C LYS A 65 8.94 -12.38 14.26
N SER A 66 9.72 -11.98 13.25
CA SER A 66 10.91 -12.73 12.85
C SER A 66 11.97 -12.75 13.95
N VAL A 67 12.19 -11.61 14.61
CA VAL A 67 13.16 -11.48 15.72
C VAL A 67 12.69 -12.31 16.91
N GLY A 68 11.40 -12.25 17.25
CA GLY A 68 10.82 -13.08 18.31
C GLY A 68 10.93 -14.59 18.00
N SER A 69 10.67 -15.00 16.76
CA SER A 69 10.82 -16.39 16.34
C SER A 69 12.27 -16.87 16.37
N LYS A 70 13.23 -16.00 16.05
CA LYS A 70 14.67 -16.31 16.09
C LYS A 70 15.16 -16.45 17.54
N ALA A 71 14.73 -15.57 18.43
CA ALA A 71 15.01 -15.66 19.86
C ALA A 71 14.42 -16.93 20.49
N VAL A 72 13.17 -17.29 20.17
CA VAL A 72 12.54 -18.54 20.64
C VAL A 72 13.23 -19.77 20.06
N SER A 73 13.70 -19.72 18.81
CA SER A 73 14.46 -20.83 18.20
C SER A 73 15.86 -21.01 18.82
N GLU A 74 16.54 -19.92 19.18
CA GLU A 74 17.85 -19.96 19.85
C GLU A 74 17.72 -20.41 21.33
N LEU A 75 16.65 -20.02 22.02
CA LEU A 75 16.29 -20.53 23.35
C LEU A 75 15.82 -22.00 23.32
N SER A 76 15.08 -22.41 22.27
CA SER A 76 14.61 -23.78 22.09
C SER A 76 15.72 -24.73 21.62
N ALA A 77 16.77 -24.25 20.96
CA ALA A 77 17.98 -25.03 20.70
C ALA A 77 18.70 -25.45 22.00
N LYS A 78 18.39 -24.79 23.14
CA LYS A 78 18.91 -25.14 24.47
C LYS A 78 17.96 -26.01 25.30
N THR A 79 16.71 -26.18 24.87
CA THR A 79 15.72 -27.01 25.58
C THR A 79 14.75 -27.61 24.56
N GLN A 80 14.98 -28.86 24.19
CA GLN A 80 13.95 -29.68 23.54
C GLN A 80 12.78 -29.87 24.54
N VAL A 81 11.54 -29.58 24.12
CA VAL A 81 10.32 -30.42 24.30
C VAL A 81 9.04 -29.62 23.96
N ALA A 82 8.31 -30.17 22.98
CA ALA A 82 6.85 -30.20 22.79
C ALA A 82 6.01 -28.99 22.28
N LYS A 83 5.16 -29.37 21.29
CA LYS A 83 3.83 -28.89 20.89
C LYS A 83 3.75 -27.49 20.25
N GLY A 84 3.23 -27.29 19.04
CA GLY A 84 2.22 -28.06 18.30
C GLY A 84 0.85 -27.39 18.43
N GLY A 85 0.60 -26.33 17.64
CA GLY A 85 -0.67 -25.63 17.55
C GLY A 85 -0.64 -24.64 16.38
N ARG A 86 -1.07 -25.08 15.20
CA ARG A 86 -1.24 -24.24 14.01
C ARG A 86 -2.66 -23.71 14.00
N ASP A 87 -2.87 -22.54 14.58
CA ASP A 87 -4.06 -21.76 14.30
C ASP A 87 -3.80 -20.96 13.02
N ALA A 88 -4.43 -21.41 11.94
CA ALA A 88 -4.43 -20.70 10.67
C ALA A 88 -5.25 -19.41 10.84
N ILE A 89 -4.60 -18.32 11.22
CA ILE A 89 -5.23 -17.00 11.31
C ILE A 89 -5.47 -16.50 9.88
N SER A 90 -6.67 -16.77 9.35
CA SER A 90 -7.18 -16.12 8.14
C SER A 90 -7.59 -14.70 8.51
N ILE A 91 -6.63 -13.78 8.51
CA ILE A 91 -6.92 -12.34 8.55
C ILE A 91 -7.15 -11.91 7.10
N PRO A 92 -8.35 -11.43 6.72
CA PRO A 92 -8.51 -10.74 5.44
C PRO A 92 -7.54 -9.56 5.46
N ASP A 93 -6.53 -9.62 4.60
CA ASP A 93 -5.44 -8.65 4.61
C ASP A 93 -6.04 -7.24 4.41
N PRO A 94 -5.94 -6.32 5.40
CA PRO A 94 -6.47 -4.97 5.26
C PRO A 94 -5.87 -4.27 4.03
N ILE A 95 -4.68 -4.70 3.57
CA ILE A 95 -4.06 -4.22 2.34
C ILE A 95 -4.85 -4.68 1.10
N VAL A 96 -5.40 -5.89 1.09
CA VAL A 96 -6.22 -6.40 -0.03
C VAL A 96 -7.55 -5.64 -0.09
N ARG A 97 -8.17 -5.35 1.06
CA ARG A 97 -9.39 -4.53 1.11
C ARG A 97 -9.12 -3.12 0.58
N LEU A 98 -8.06 -2.46 1.05
CA LEU A 98 -7.68 -1.12 0.60
C LEU A 98 -7.27 -1.10 -0.88
N ALA A 99 -6.62 -2.14 -1.38
CA ALA A 99 -6.28 -2.27 -2.80
C ALA A 99 -7.54 -2.32 -3.67
N LEU A 100 -8.57 -3.04 -3.21
CA LEU A 100 -9.86 -3.13 -3.90
C LEU A 100 -10.60 -1.78 -3.87
N GLU A 101 -10.59 -1.08 -2.74
CA GLU A 101 -11.17 0.26 -2.61
C GLU A 101 -10.47 1.28 -3.53
N LEU A 102 -9.13 1.26 -3.58
CA LEU A 102 -8.34 2.10 -4.50
C LEU A 102 -8.65 1.81 -5.97
N GLU A 103 -8.82 0.53 -6.33
CA GLU A 103 -9.17 0.13 -7.69
C GLU A 103 -10.58 0.63 -8.08
N GLN A 104 -11.54 0.55 -7.16
CA GLN A 104 -12.88 1.09 -7.36
C GLN A 104 -12.87 2.62 -7.55
N GLU A 105 -12.11 3.35 -6.74
CA GLU A 105 -11.97 4.80 -6.88
C GLU A 105 -11.31 5.21 -8.20
N LEU A 106 -10.27 4.50 -8.63
CA LEU A 106 -9.65 4.70 -9.94
C LEU A 106 -10.64 4.50 -11.09
N ASN A 107 -11.46 3.45 -11.01
CA ASN A 107 -12.50 3.18 -11.99
C ASN A 107 -13.59 4.27 -11.99
N ASN A 108 -13.98 4.76 -10.81
CA ASN A 108 -14.93 5.88 -10.68
C ASN A 108 -14.40 7.16 -11.32
N VAL A 109 -13.13 7.51 -11.07
CA VAL A 109 -12.49 8.67 -11.71
C VAL A 109 -12.46 8.50 -13.23
N LYS A 110 -12.06 7.32 -13.71
CA LYS A 110 -12.04 7.03 -15.16
C LYS A 110 -13.42 7.18 -15.81
N LEU A 111 -14.48 6.68 -15.16
CA LEU A 111 -15.87 6.85 -15.61
C LEU A 111 -16.31 8.32 -15.63
N LYS A 112 -15.93 9.12 -14.63
CA LYS A 112 -16.22 10.56 -14.60
C LYS A 112 -15.56 11.30 -15.77
N TRP A 113 -14.33 10.92 -16.13
CA TRP A 113 -13.63 11.50 -17.28
C TRP A 113 -14.27 11.13 -18.62
N LEU A 114 -14.75 9.88 -18.77
CA LEU A 114 -15.43 9.41 -19.98
C LEU A 114 -16.82 10.03 -20.18
N THR A 115 -17.47 10.44 -19.09
CA THR A 115 -18.81 11.06 -19.11
C THR A 115 -18.77 12.58 -19.09
N ALA A 116 -17.59 13.18 -18.91
CA ALA A 116 -17.41 14.63 -19.00
C ALA A 116 -17.67 15.09 -20.44
N LYS A 117 -18.78 15.82 -20.63
CA LYS A 117 -19.17 16.38 -21.93
C LYS A 117 -18.12 17.42 -22.36
N PRO A 118 -17.59 17.37 -23.59
CA PRO A 118 -16.65 18.39 -24.06
C PRO A 118 -17.35 19.76 -24.03
N PRO A 119 -16.63 20.84 -23.67
CA PRO A 119 -17.22 22.18 -23.66
C PRO A 119 -17.71 22.50 -25.07
N LYS A 120 -19.01 22.80 -25.19
CA LYS A 120 -19.60 23.26 -26.45
C LYS A 120 -19.08 24.67 -26.75
N GLY A 121 -17.90 24.75 -27.37
CA GLY A 121 -17.42 25.96 -28.00
C GLY A 121 -18.32 26.28 -29.19
N LYS A 122 -19.06 27.39 -29.10
CA LYS A 122 -19.67 28.02 -30.27
C LYS A 122 -18.53 28.46 -31.19
N LEU A 123 -18.39 27.79 -32.33
CA LEU A 123 -17.64 28.35 -33.45
C LEU A 123 -18.50 29.50 -33.98
N HIS A 124 -17.99 30.72 -33.80
CA HIS A 124 -18.45 31.92 -34.49
C HIS A 124 -17.82 31.95 -35.89
#